data_AF-A0A1G6BXD2-F1
#
_entry.id   AF-A0A1G6BXD2-F1
#
_cell.length_a   1.000
_cell.length_b   1.000
_cell.length_c   1.000
_cell.angle_alpha   90.00
_cell.angle_beta   90.00
_cell.angle_gamma   90.00
#
_symmetry.space_group_name_H-M   'P 1'
#
loop_
_entity.id
_entity.type
_entity.pdbx_description
1 polymer ?
#
loop_
_entity_poly.entity_id
_entity_poly.type
_entity_poly.pdbx_seq_one_letter_code
_entity_poly.pdbx_strand_id
1 'polypeptide(L)'
;MSRERREEKVMSKAIREFTLEEVRKGDGQEGRPVYVVFEGTVYDLSDSPLWRNGTHMHMHLSGVDLTDQLAAAPHFAEVFASKRVKEVGVLAPEQRSRDMPDFMKPLLRYFPMLRRHPHPISVHYPIAYLTTALLFLLLYFAFGPNTGLNFEVFAFIMLVLGVLSATVAVGTGFLTLWINYRFKKPSLVRWKIRLAVTLMGAGVAAIILRASDLVRFPFFNWTYSLLVLLLALLVMGLGYLGGQMVFPTTVHRDKDAR
;
A
#
# COMPACT_ATOMS: atom_id res chain seq x y z
N MET A 1 -9.45 29.12 -46.88
CA MET A 1 -9.83 27.68 -46.83
C MET A 1 -8.82 26.84 -46.01
N SER A 2 -8.34 27.31 -44.84
CA SER A 2 -7.10 26.74 -44.24
C SER A 2 -6.95 26.80 -42.70
N ARG A 3 -7.95 27.25 -41.94
CA ARG A 3 -7.95 27.16 -40.46
C ARG A 3 -9.16 26.42 -39.92
N GLU A 4 -10.36 26.78 -40.38
CA GLU A 4 -11.61 26.09 -40.01
C GLU A 4 -11.59 24.59 -40.35
N ARG A 5 -11.15 24.19 -41.55
CA ARG A 5 -10.98 22.75 -41.89
C ARG A 5 -9.93 22.04 -41.05
N ARG A 6 -9.01 22.76 -40.42
CA ARG A 6 -7.97 22.20 -39.56
C ARG A 6 -8.47 22.08 -38.11
N GLU A 7 -9.33 23.00 -37.67
CA GLU A 7 -10.02 22.98 -36.38
C GLU A 7 -11.18 21.96 -36.36
N GLU A 8 -11.94 21.86 -37.45
CA GLU A 8 -13.04 20.88 -37.64
C GLU A 8 -12.52 19.44 -37.77
N LYS A 9 -11.30 19.26 -38.30
CA LYS A 9 -10.61 17.96 -38.33
C LYS A 9 -10.00 17.57 -36.97
N VAL A 10 -9.77 18.53 -36.08
CA VAL A 10 -9.33 18.29 -34.69
C VAL A 10 -10.52 17.98 -33.78
N MET A 11 -11.71 18.55 -34.08
CA MET A 11 -12.94 18.34 -33.29
C MET A 11 -13.79 17.12 -33.67
N SER A 12 -13.55 16.44 -34.80
CA SER A 12 -14.42 15.36 -35.30
C SER A 12 -13.87 13.93 -35.11
N LYS A 13 -12.90 13.70 -34.21
CA LYS A 13 -12.65 12.33 -33.76
C LYS A 13 -13.84 11.93 -32.88
N ALA A 14 -14.83 11.25 -33.47
CA ALA A 14 -15.93 10.65 -32.73
C ALA A 14 -15.35 9.90 -31.52
N ILE A 15 -15.64 10.40 -30.33
CA ILE A 15 -15.18 9.78 -29.10
C ILE A 15 -15.88 8.44 -29.02
N ARG A 16 -15.12 7.35 -29.15
CA ARG A 16 -15.66 6.01 -29.07
C ARG A 16 -16.17 5.77 -27.65
N GLU A 17 -17.41 5.35 -27.54
CA GLU A 17 -17.95 4.86 -26.27
C GLU A 17 -17.58 3.40 -26.10
N PHE A 18 -17.20 3.02 -24.89
CA PHE A 18 -16.84 1.66 -24.49
C PHE A 18 -17.75 1.18 -23.37
N THR A 19 -18.07 -0.10 -23.42
CA THR A 19 -18.60 -0.84 -22.26
C THR A 19 -17.46 -1.45 -21.43
N LEU A 20 -17.71 -1.75 -20.15
CA LEU A 20 -16.77 -2.48 -19.30
C LEU A 20 -16.37 -3.84 -19.88
N GLU A 21 -17.28 -4.50 -20.58
CA GLU A 21 -16.99 -5.77 -21.27
C GLU A 21 -16.05 -5.59 -22.46
N GLU A 22 -16.15 -4.48 -23.20
CA GLU A 22 -15.17 -4.15 -24.24
C GLU A 22 -13.82 -3.77 -23.63
N VAL A 23 -13.81 -3.05 -22.51
CA VAL A 23 -12.57 -2.74 -21.79
C VAL A 23 -11.91 -4.03 -21.32
N ARG A 24 -12.67 -4.97 -20.74
CA ARG A 24 -12.18 -6.30 -20.29
C ARG A 24 -11.49 -7.11 -21.37
N LYS A 25 -11.92 -6.98 -22.64
CA LYS A 25 -11.27 -7.66 -23.78
C LYS A 25 -9.88 -7.08 -24.08
N GLY A 26 -9.59 -5.86 -23.61
CA GLY A 26 -8.25 -5.26 -23.60
C GLY A 26 -7.39 -5.76 -22.45
N ASP A 27 -7.25 -7.08 -22.30
CA ASP A 27 -6.55 -7.74 -21.20
C ASP A 27 -5.03 -7.92 -21.45
N GLY A 28 -4.49 -7.43 -22.57
CA GLY A 28 -3.08 -7.57 -22.91
C GLY A 28 -2.60 -9.01 -23.16
N GLN A 29 -3.49 -10.00 -23.16
CA GLN A 29 -3.15 -11.40 -23.39
C GLN A 29 -3.16 -11.71 -24.88
N GLU A 30 -2.31 -12.65 -25.31
CA GLU A 30 -2.29 -13.12 -26.71
C GLU A 30 -2.14 -12.00 -27.75
N GLY A 31 -1.45 -10.90 -27.37
CA GLY A 31 -1.26 -9.72 -28.22
C GLY A 31 -2.48 -8.80 -28.33
N ARG A 32 -3.54 -9.03 -27.55
CA ARG A 32 -4.66 -8.10 -27.43
C ARG A 32 -4.22 -6.75 -26.85
N PRO A 33 -4.96 -5.66 -27.12
CA PRO A 33 -4.68 -4.36 -26.52
C PRO A 33 -4.70 -4.38 -24.99
N VAL A 34 -4.07 -3.40 -24.36
CA VAL A 34 -4.12 -3.18 -22.91
C VAL A 34 -4.98 -1.97 -22.63
N TYR A 35 -6.22 -2.18 -22.18
CA TYR A 35 -7.14 -1.09 -21.85
C TYR A 35 -7.27 -0.89 -20.35
N VAL A 36 -7.38 0.36 -19.90
CA VAL A 36 -7.75 0.71 -18.52
C VAL A 36 -8.72 1.88 -18.54
N VAL A 37 -9.56 2.00 -17.51
CA VAL A 37 -10.38 3.20 -17.31
C VAL A 37 -9.77 4.06 -16.20
N PHE A 38 -9.73 5.37 -16.42
CA PHE A 38 -9.43 6.35 -15.38
C PHE A 38 -10.35 7.56 -15.54
N GLU A 39 -11.09 7.90 -14.48
CA GLU A 39 -12.08 8.98 -14.42
C GLU A 39 -13.11 8.95 -15.57
N GLY A 40 -13.45 7.73 -16.03
CA GLY A 40 -14.39 7.51 -17.13
C GLY A 40 -13.78 7.60 -18.53
N THR A 41 -12.48 7.86 -18.65
CA THR A 41 -11.73 7.83 -19.92
C THR A 41 -11.05 6.48 -20.10
N VAL A 42 -11.12 5.92 -21.32
CA VAL A 42 -10.46 4.65 -21.69
C VAL A 42 -9.11 4.95 -22.32
N TYR A 43 -8.06 4.37 -21.72
CA TYR A 43 -6.69 4.51 -22.17
C TYR A 43 -6.16 3.18 -22.71
N ASP A 44 -5.44 3.25 -23.83
CA ASP A 44 -4.64 2.17 -24.39
C ASP A 44 -3.19 2.31 -23.94
N LEU A 45 -2.70 1.29 -23.24
CA LEU A 45 -1.39 1.18 -22.63
C LEU A 45 -0.50 0.14 -23.33
N SER A 46 -0.90 -0.37 -24.50
CA SER A 46 -0.22 -1.46 -25.20
C SER A 46 1.25 -1.16 -25.53
N ASP A 47 1.56 0.11 -25.78
CA ASP A 47 2.92 0.57 -26.08
C ASP A 47 3.79 0.77 -24.82
N SER A 48 3.21 0.58 -23.62
CA SER A 48 3.91 0.74 -22.35
C SER A 48 4.59 -0.57 -21.93
N PRO A 49 5.94 -0.60 -21.80
CA PRO A 49 6.64 -1.80 -21.34
C PRO A 49 6.30 -2.19 -19.89
N LEU A 50 5.71 -1.26 -19.13
CA LEU A 50 5.27 -1.47 -17.74
C LEU A 50 3.99 -2.29 -17.63
N TRP A 51 3.31 -2.56 -18.75
CA TRP A 51 2.01 -3.24 -18.84
C TRP A 51 2.09 -4.54 -19.66
N ARG A 52 3.28 -5.14 -19.75
CA ARG A 52 3.47 -6.42 -20.46
C ARG A 52 2.50 -7.48 -19.93
N ASN A 53 1.84 -8.18 -20.84
CA ASN A 53 0.81 -9.19 -20.56
C ASN A 53 -0.39 -8.65 -19.76
N GLY A 54 -0.72 -7.36 -19.89
CA GLY A 54 -1.90 -6.75 -19.27
C GLY A 54 -1.83 -6.58 -17.76
N THR A 55 -0.62 -6.63 -17.19
CA THR A 55 -0.43 -6.44 -15.75
C THR A 55 0.63 -5.39 -15.49
N HIS A 56 0.40 -4.58 -14.45
CA HIS A 56 1.36 -3.61 -13.96
C HIS A 56 1.69 -3.88 -12.50
N MET A 57 2.98 -4.08 -12.23
CA MET A 57 3.53 -4.39 -10.89
C MET A 57 2.85 -5.58 -10.19
N HIS A 58 2.23 -6.51 -10.95
CA HIS A 58 1.44 -7.65 -10.44
C HIS A 58 0.27 -7.26 -9.51
N MET A 59 -0.08 -5.98 -9.45
CA MET A 59 -1.17 -5.47 -8.60
C MET A 59 -2.31 -4.88 -9.42
N HIS A 60 -1.98 -4.19 -10.51
CA HIS A 60 -2.97 -3.58 -11.38
C HIS A 60 -3.15 -4.43 -12.62
N LEU A 61 -4.39 -4.80 -12.89
CA LEU A 61 -4.78 -5.54 -14.08
C LEU A 61 -5.28 -4.54 -15.13
N SER A 62 -5.10 -4.87 -16.40
CA SER A 62 -5.83 -4.21 -17.48
C SER A 62 -7.24 -4.79 -17.58
N GLY A 63 -8.05 -4.20 -18.45
CA GLY A 63 -9.44 -4.53 -18.63
C GLY A 63 -10.35 -4.12 -17.49
N VAL A 64 -9.92 -3.18 -16.63
CA VAL A 64 -10.71 -2.71 -15.49
C VAL A 64 -10.62 -1.19 -15.32
N ASP A 65 -11.53 -0.65 -14.51
CA ASP A 65 -11.46 0.72 -14.03
C ASP A 65 -10.45 0.83 -12.88
N LEU A 66 -9.41 1.62 -13.11
CA LEU A 66 -8.31 1.88 -12.19
C LEU A 66 -8.42 3.22 -11.50
N THR A 67 -9.52 3.96 -11.65
CA THR A 67 -9.70 5.30 -11.05
C THR A 67 -9.32 5.34 -9.58
N ASP A 68 -9.86 4.42 -8.78
CA ASP A 68 -9.54 4.33 -7.35
C ASP A 68 -8.17 3.71 -7.08
N GLN A 69 -7.70 2.82 -7.96
CA GLN A 69 -6.42 2.13 -7.79
C GLN A 69 -5.22 3.00 -8.12
N LEU A 70 -5.36 3.96 -9.03
CA LEU A 70 -4.28 4.88 -9.40
C LEU A 70 -3.91 5.80 -8.24
N ALA A 71 -4.87 6.10 -7.36
CA ALA A 71 -4.58 6.83 -6.14
C ALA A 71 -3.61 6.06 -5.22
N ALA A 72 -3.48 4.74 -5.43
CA ALA A 72 -2.55 3.84 -4.77
C ALA A 72 -1.23 3.61 -5.56
N ALA A 73 -0.97 4.35 -6.62
CA ALA A 73 0.31 4.27 -7.33
C ALA A 73 1.32 5.29 -6.75
N PRO A 74 2.65 5.07 -6.89
CA PRO A 74 3.67 6.09 -6.60
C PRO A 74 3.65 7.28 -7.60
N HIS A 75 2.69 7.27 -8.52
CA HIS A 75 2.50 8.23 -9.59
C HIS A 75 1.01 8.60 -9.69
N PHE A 76 0.69 9.70 -10.37
CA PHE A 76 -0.67 10.22 -10.50
C PHE A 76 -1.15 10.21 -11.95
N ALA A 77 -2.22 10.96 -12.25
CA ALA A 77 -2.79 11.11 -13.59
C ALA A 77 -1.77 11.56 -14.66
N GLU A 78 -0.62 12.11 -14.26
CA GLU A 78 0.51 12.46 -15.13
C GLU A 78 0.98 11.27 -15.99
N VAL A 79 0.82 10.03 -15.53
CA VAL A 79 1.18 8.85 -16.32
C VAL A 79 0.42 8.77 -17.64
N PHE A 80 -0.81 9.31 -17.70
CA PHE A 80 -1.63 9.34 -18.91
C PHE A 80 -1.19 10.42 -19.90
N ALA A 81 -0.34 11.37 -19.49
CA ALA A 81 0.28 12.34 -20.39
C ALA A 81 1.52 11.77 -21.11
N SER A 82 1.95 10.55 -20.77
CA SER A 82 3.05 9.86 -21.44
C SER A 82 2.74 9.61 -22.92
N LYS A 83 3.72 9.81 -23.81
CA LYS A 83 3.59 9.53 -25.26
C LYS A 83 3.24 8.07 -25.60
N ARG A 84 3.41 7.16 -24.64
CA ARG A 84 3.09 5.72 -24.77
C ARG A 84 1.67 5.36 -24.33
N VAL A 85 0.91 6.36 -23.88
CA VAL A 85 -0.47 6.20 -23.41
C VAL A 85 -1.38 6.94 -24.37
N LYS A 86 -2.41 6.26 -24.87
CA LYS A 86 -3.32 6.83 -25.86
C LYS A 86 -4.74 6.85 -25.30
N GLU A 87 -5.37 8.02 -25.36
CA GLU A 87 -6.81 8.12 -25.13
C GLU A 87 -7.55 7.53 -26.34
N VAL A 88 -8.35 6.49 -26.10
CA VAL A 88 -9.06 5.74 -27.15
C VAL A 88 -10.57 5.88 -27.08
N GLY A 89 -11.13 6.36 -25.97
CA GLY A 89 -12.56 6.61 -25.83
C GLY A 89 -12.99 6.91 -24.41
N VAL A 90 -14.29 6.80 -24.16
CA VAL A 90 -14.91 7.02 -22.83
C VAL A 90 -15.76 5.82 -22.43
N LEU A 91 -15.83 5.54 -21.13
CA LEU A 91 -16.68 4.50 -20.57
C LEU A 91 -18.12 5.00 -20.47
N ALA A 92 -19.05 4.15 -20.88
CA ALA A 92 -20.49 4.37 -20.81
C ALA A 92 -20.91 4.86 -19.40
N PRO A 93 -21.65 5.99 -19.26
CA PRO A 93 -21.90 6.66 -17.99
C PRO A 93 -22.52 5.77 -16.89
N GLU A 94 -23.37 4.84 -17.27
CA GLU A 94 -24.07 3.89 -16.40
C GLU A 94 -23.15 2.78 -15.87
N GLN A 95 -22.02 2.54 -16.53
CA GLN A 95 -21.05 1.51 -16.16
C GLN A 95 -19.83 2.06 -15.41
N ARG A 96 -19.75 3.39 -15.22
CA ARG A 96 -18.72 4.01 -14.39
C ARG A 96 -18.79 3.45 -12.98
N SER A 97 -17.64 3.06 -12.43
CA SER A 97 -17.57 2.44 -11.10
C SER A 97 -18.29 3.30 -10.05
N ARG A 98 -19.37 2.76 -9.47
CA ARG A 98 -20.13 3.35 -8.34
C ARG A 98 -19.63 2.82 -6.99
N ASP A 99 -18.38 2.36 -6.94
CA ASP A 99 -17.98 1.37 -5.95
C ASP A 99 -17.57 1.95 -4.59
N MET A 100 -17.58 3.28 -4.43
CA MET A 100 -17.42 3.91 -3.13
C MET A 100 -18.79 4.10 -2.46
N PRO A 101 -19.03 3.55 -1.25
CA PRO A 101 -20.25 3.79 -0.50
C PRO A 101 -20.52 5.29 -0.40
N ASP A 102 -21.77 5.71 -0.62
CA ASP A 102 -22.12 7.13 -0.66
C ASP A 102 -21.71 7.87 0.62
N PHE A 103 -21.71 7.19 1.77
CA PHE A 103 -21.28 7.76 3.05
C PHE A 103 -19.78 8.09 3.13
N MET A 104 -18.93 7.46 2.30
CA MET A 104 -17.49 7.74 2.27
C MET A 104 -17.14 8.90 1.33
N LYS A 105 -18.01 9.24 0.37
CA LYS A 105 -17.77 10.34 -0.58
C LYS A 105 -17.55 11.69 0.13
N PRO A 106 -18.33 12.08 1.17
CA PRO A 106 -18.06 13.29 1.94
C PRO A 106 -16.72 13.26 2.67
N LEU A 107 -16.39 12.14 3.32
CA LEU A 107 -15.13 11.97 4.04
C LEU A 107 -13.92 12.12 3.13
N LEU A 108 -13.95 11.46 1.96
CA LEU A 108 -12.88 11.53 0.96
C LEU A 108 -12.80 12.89 0.27
N ARG A 109 -13.92 13.63 0.19
CA ARG A 109 -13.95 15.00 -0.33
C ARG A 109 -13.33 15.99 0.67
N TYR A 110 -13.54 15.77 1.97
CA TYR A 110 -12.98 16.60 3.04
C TYR A 110 -11.50 16.27 3.32
N PHE A 111 -11.13 14.98 3.22
CA PHE A 111 -9.77 14.48 3.38
C PHE A 111 -9.30 13.80 2.08
N PRO A 112 -8.96 14.57 1.03
CA PRO A 112 -8.49 14.02 -0.24
C PRO A 112 -7.21 13.18 -0.11
N MET A 113 -6.48 13.35 0.99
CA MET A 113 -5.31 12.57 1.38
C MET A 113 -5.63 11.14 1.85
N LEU A 114 -6.91 10.78 2.01
CA LEU A 114 -7.35 9.39 2.22
C LEU A 114 -7.58 8.65 0.89
N ARG A 115 -7.86 9.38 -0.21
CA ARG A 115 -7.90 8.83 -1.57
C ARG A 115 -6.49 8.62 -2.10
N ARG A 116 -5.70 9.70 -2.10
CA ARG A 116 -4.28 9.65 -2.43
C ARG A 116 -3.62 8.78 -1.39
N HIS A 117 -2.88 7.76 -1.82
CA HIS A 117 -2.15 6.85 -0.97
C HIS A 117 -1.74 7.53 0.35
N PRO A 118 -2.30 7.13 1.50
CA PRO A 118 -1.49 7.18 2.68
C PRO A 118 -0.37 6.18 2.34
N HIS A 119 0.80 6.66 1.91
CA HIS A 119 1.99 6.13 2.54
C HIS A 119 1.70 6.43 4.00
N PRO A 120 1.25 5.45 4.80
CA PRO A 120 0.68 5.80 6.06
C PRO A 120 1.86 6.38 6.83
N ILE A 121 1.88 7.69 7.06
CA ILE A 121 2.91 8.29 7.92
C ILE A 121 2.86 7.53 9.25
N SER A 122 1.66 7.06 9.61
CA SER A 122 1.37 6.08 10.66
C SER A 122 2.25 4.82 10.65
N VAL A 123 2.72 4.25 9.52
CA VAL A 123 3.64 3.09 9.53
C VAL A 123 5.07 3.44 9.90
N HIS A 124 5.50 4.71 9.77
CA HIS A 124 6.86 5.11 10.17
C HIS A 124 7.02 5.19 11.68
N TYR A 125 5.97 5.55 12.41
CA TYR A 125 6.01 5.62 13.87
C TYR A 125 6.36 4.28 14.53
N PRO A 126 5.67 3.15 14.26
CA PRO A 126 6.05 1.87 14.85
C PRO A 126 7.44 1.43 14.39
N ILE A 127 7.85 1.74 13.14
CA ILE A 127 9.22 1.46 12.67
C ILE A 127 10.24 2.21 13.53
N ALA A 128 10.06 3.52 13.72
CA ALA A 128 10.98 4.34 14.49
C ALA A 128 10.98 3.93 15.98
N TYR A 129 9.81 3.78 16.59
CA TYR A 129 9.70 3.49 18.02
C TYR A 129 10.19 2.08 18.36
N LEU A 130 9.83 1.05 17.61
CA LEU A 130 10.25 -0.32 17.94
C LEU A 130 11.74 -0.56 17.65
N THR A 131 12.31 0.06 16.61
CA THR A 131 13.77 -0.01 16.38
C THR A 131 14.54 0.79 17.43
N THR A 132 14.01 1.94 17.86
CA THR A 132 14.60 2.74 18.95
C THR A 132 14.47 2.06 20.31
N ALA A 133 13.38 1.30 20.56
CA ALA A 133 13.24 0.49 21.75
C ALA A 133 14.36 -0.56 21.86
N LEU A 134 14.68 -1.23 20.75
CA LEU A 134 15.82 -2.14 20.68
C LEU A 134 17.14 -1.41 20.91
N LEU A 135 17.34 -0.23 20.29
CA LEU A 135 18.54 0.58 20.50
C LEU A 135 18.76 0.90 21.99
N PHE A 136 17.74 1.40 22.69
CA PHE A 136 17.86 1.70 24.11
C PHE A 136 18.08 0.45 24.97
N LEU A 137 17.49 -0.69 24.61
CA LEU A 137 17.78 -1.95 25.28
C LEU A 137 19.24 -2.38 25.11
N LEU A 138 19.81 -2.21 23.91
CA LEU A 138 21.24 -2.48 23.66
C LEU A 138 22.14 -1.51 24.42
N LEU A 139 21.77 -0.22 24.50
CA LEU A 139 22.49 0.78 25.30
C LEU A 139 22.45 0.46 26.80
N TYR A 140 21.33 -0.08 27.29
CA TYR A 140 21.25 -0.58 28.66
C TYR A 140 22.27 -1.70 28.91
N PHE A 141 22.36 -2.69 28.03
CA PHE A 141 23.32 -3.78 28.19
C PHE A 141 24.78 -3.31 28.04
N ALA A 142 25.05 -2.31 27.19
CA ALA A 142 26.39 -1.80 26.97
C ALA A 142 26.87 -0.83 28.06
N PHE A 143 25.98 0.00 28.60
CA PHE A 143 26.36 1.18 29.42
C PHE A 143 25.51 1.38 30.68
N GLY A 144 24.48 0.57 30.91
CA GLY A 144 23.38 0.82 31.86
C GLY A 144 23.77 1.39 33.23
N PRO A 145 24.64 0.73 34.01
CA PRO A 145 25.00 1.21 35.35
C PRO A 145 25.90 2.46 35.35
N ASN A 146 26.56 2.78 34.23
CA ASN A 146 27.73 3.66 34.21
C ASN A 146 27.41 5.11 33.77
N THR A 147 26.17 5.39 33.37
CA THR A 147 25.82 6.67 32.70
C THR A 147 24.86 7.56 33.49
N GLY A 148 24.28 7.07 34.58
CA GLY A 148 23.21 7.78 35.32
C GLY A 148 21.88 7.89 34.54
N LEU A 149 21.79 7.31 33.34
CA LEU A 149 20.61 7.32 32.48
C LEU A 149 19.85 6.00 32.56
N ASN A 150 18.52 6.07 32.67
CA ASN A 150 17.65 4.89 32.74
C ASN A 150 17.26 4.40 31.33
N PHE A 151 18.21 3.81 30.61
CA PHE A 151 17.98 3.29 29.26
C PHE A 151 16.85 2.25 29.18
N GLU A 152 16.64 1.43 30.23
CA GLU A 152 15.51 0.49 30.25
C GLU A 152 14.14 1.18 30.23
N VAL A 153 14.00 2.31 30.93
CA VAL A 153 12.75 3.08 30.96
C VAL A 153 12.47 3.66 29.58
N PHE A 154 13.49 4.21 28.91
CA PHE A 154 13.35 4.71 27.54
C PHE A 154 12.99 3.58 26.57
N ALA A 155 13.61 2.40 26.69
CA ALA A 155 13.27 1.24 25.87
C ALA A 155 11.80 0.83 26.06
N PHE A 156 11.30 0.81 27.30
CA PHE A 156 9.92 0.46 27.61
C PHE A 156 8.91 1.49 27.09
N ILE A 157 9.19 2.79 27.25
CA ILE A 157 8.32 3.85 26.71
C ILE A 157 8.22 3.74 25.19
N MET A 158 9.35 3.54 24.50
CA MET A 158 9.38 3.36 23.06
C MET A 158 8.64 2.10 22.60
N LEU A 159 8.73 1.00 23.35
CA LEU A 159 7.95 -0.21 23.10
C LEU A 159 6.44 0.07 23.15
N VAL A 160 5.95 0.75 24.20
CA VAL A 160 4.53 1.09 24.35
C VAL A 160 4.05 1.99 23.21
N LEU A 161 4.79 3.05 22.89
CA LEU A 161 4.47 3.94 21.77
C LEU A 161 4.49 3.21 20.42
N GLY A 162 5.42 2.27 20.24
CA GLY A 162 5.51 1.41 19.07
C GLY A 162 4.27 0.53 18.87
N VAL A 163 3.79 -0.14 19.93
CA VAL A 163 2.59 -1.00 19.84
C VAL A 163 1.31 -0.17 19.64
N LEU A 164 1.19 0.96 20.32
CA LEU A 164 0.04 1.86 20.15
C LEU A 164 -0.03 2.42 18.72
N SER A 165 1.09 2.92 18.20
CA SER A 165 1.15 3.43 16.82
C SER A 165 0.97 2.31 15.78
N ALA A 166 1.43 1.09 16.05
CA ALA A 166 1.16 -0.08 15.21
C ALA A 166 -0.35 -0.39 15.10
N THR A 167 -1.12 -0.21 16.17
CA THR A 167 -2.59 -0.37 16.14
C THR A 167 -3.24 0.59 15.15
N VAL A 168 -2.81 1.87 15.17
CA VAL A 168 -3.27 2.89 14.21
C VAL A 168 -2.84 2.52 12.80
N ALA A 169 -1.59 2.10 12.61
CA ALA A 169 -1.06 1.69 11.31
C ALA A 169 -1.85 0.52 10.70
N VAL A 170 -2.19 -0.50 11.51
CA VAL A 170 -3.02 -1.63 11.10
C VAL A 170 -4.41 -1.17 10.67
N GLY A 171 -5.05 -0.30 11.45
CA GLY A 171 -6.35 0.28 11.11
C GLY A 171 -6.33 1.02 9.77
N THR A 172 -5.33 1.88 9.56
CA THR A 172 -5.14 2.57 8.28
C THR A 172 -4.86 1.61 7.13
N GLY A 173 -4.13 0.53 7.37
CA GLY A 173 -3.86 -0.52 6.37
C GLY A 173 -5.11 -1.29 5.93
N PHE A 174 -6.03 -1.58 6.85
CA PHE A 174 -7.32 -2.19 6.52
C PHE A 174 -8.20 -1.26 5.69
N LEU A 175 -8.22 0.04 6.01
CA LEU A 175 -8.92 1.04 5.21
C LEU A 175 -8.38 1.08 3.76
N THR A 176 -7.05 1.05 3.60
CA THR A 176 -6.42 0.97 2.28
C THR A 176 -6.76 -0.32 1.54
N LEU A 177 -6.78 -1.47 2.22
CA LEU A 177 -7.18 -2.74 1.62
C LEU A 177 -8.62 -2.71 1.09
N TRP A 178 -9.51 -2.06 1.82
CA TRP A 178 -10.90 -1.90 1.41
C TRP A 178 -11.03 -0.99 0.19
N ILE A 179 -10.51 0.23 0.29
CA ILE A 179 -10.70 1.26 -0.75
C ILE A 179 -9.96 0.89 -2.04
N ASN A 180 -8.69 0.49 -1.94
CA ASN A 180 -7.84 0.40 -3.12
C ASN A 180 -7.85 -1.00 -3.74
N TYR A 181 -8.10 -2.03 -2.94
CA TYR A 181 -8.02 -3.42 -3.38
C TYR A 181 -9.36 -4.15 -3.28
N ARG A 182 -10.43 -3.51 -2.81
CA ARG A 182 -11.78 -4.10 -2.65
C ARG A 182 -11.74 -5.43 -1.90
N PHE A 183 -10.89 -5.52 -0.88
CA PHE A 183 -10.61 -6.74 -0.12
C PHE A 183 -10.01 -7.92 -0.91
N LYS A 184 -9.61 -7.74 -2.17
CA LYS A 184 -8.73 -8.70 -2.86
C LYS A 184 -7.37 -8.68 -2.16
N LYS A 185 -6.90 -9.85 -1.72
CA LYS A 185 -5.70 -10.00 -0.91
C LYS A 185 -4.57 -10.59 -1.76
N PRO A 186 -3.75 -9.77 -2.43
CA PRO A 186 -2.55 -10.28 -3.09
C PRO A 186 -1.65 -11.00 -2.08
N SER A 187 -0.82 -11.93 -2.55
CA SER A 187 0.03 -12.80 -1.71
C SER A 187 0.87 -12.01 -0.68
N LEU A 188 1.43 -10.87 -1.11
CA LEU A 188 2.18 -9.94 -0.26
C LEU A 188 1.34 -9.37 0.89
N VAL A 189 0.08 -9.01 0.65
CA VAL A 189 -0.83 -8.49 1.67
C VAL A 189 -1.15 -9.55 2.72
N ARG A 190 -1.30 -10.82 2.33
CA ARG A 190 -1.51 -11.93 3.27
C ARG A 190 -0.34 -12.05 4.25
N TRP A 191 0.89 -11.95 3.76
CA TRP A 191 2.09 -11.95 4.59
C TRP A 191 2.16 -10.73 5.51
N LYS A 192 1.84 -9.53 5.01
CA LYS A 192 1.78 -8.32 5.85
C LYS A 192 0.79 -8.46 7.00
N ILE A 193 -0.40 -9.01 6.75
CA ILE A 193 -1.39 -9.24 7.82
C ILE A 193 -0.85 -10.19 8.88
N ARG A 194 -0.22 -11.31 8.47
CA ARG A 194 0.38 -12.28 9.42
C ARG A 194 1.47 -11.64 10.28
N LEU A 195 2.39 -10.89 9.67
CA LEU A 195 3.45 -10.19 10.41
C LEU A 195 2.88 -9.13 11.36
N ALA A 196 1.86 -8.38 10.93
CA ALA A 196 1.23 -7.36 11.76
C ALA A 196 0.53 -7.95 12.99
N VAL A 197 -0.23 -9.05 12.83
CA VAL A 197 -0.87 -9.75 13.96
C VAL A 197 0.19 -10.32 14.92
N THR A 198 1.25 -10.91 14.37
CA THR A 198 2.37 -11.44 15.17
C THR A 198 3.06 -10.33 15.97
N LEU A 199 3.32 -9.19 15.34
CA LEU A 199 3.90 -8.00 15.99
C LEU A 199 2.99 -7.49 17.11
N MET A 200 1.68 -7.40 16.89
CA MET A 200 0.73 -6.96 17.92
C MET A 200 0.72 -7.91 19.13
N GLY A 201 0.64 -9.22 18.89
CA GLY A 201 0.66 -10.22 19.95
C GLY A 201 1.97 -10.22 20.76
N ALA A 202 3.11 -10.23 20.06
CA ALA A 202 4.43 -10.16 20.69
C ALA A 202 4.63 -8.85 21.47
N GLY A 203 4.12 -7.73 20.94
CA GLY A 203 4.21 -6.41 21.58
C GLY A 203 3.44 -6.35 22.88
N VAL A 204 2.20 -6.82 22.88
CA VAL A 204 1.37 -6.91 24.10
C VAL A 204 2.02 -7.85 25.12
N ALA A 205 2.54 -9.00 24.69
CA ALA A 205 3.23 -9.92 25.59
C ALA A 205 4.48 -9.28 26.24
N ALA A 206 5.31 -8.57 25.46
CA ALA A 206 6.48 -7.86 25.98
C ALA A 206 6.09 -6.76 26.99
N ILE A 207 5.02 -6.00 26.70
CA ILE A 207 4.49 -4.99 27.61
C ILE A 207 4.02 -5.63 28.92
N ILE A 208 3.26 -6.72 28.85
CA ILE A 208 2.76 -7.43 30.03
C ILE A 208 3.94 -7.95 30.88
N LEU A 209 4.94 -8.58 30.27
CA LEU A 209 6.12 -9.09 30.99
C LEU A 209 6.84 -7.97 31.76
N ARG A 210 7.05 -6.81 31.15
CA ARG A 210 7.73 -5.68 31.81
C ARG A 210 6.85 -4.99 32.84
N ALA A 211 5.56 -4.76 32.53
CA ALA A 211 4.62 -4.06 33.41
C ALA A 211 4.25 -4.87 34.66
N SER A 212 4.29 -6.19 34.58
CA SER A 212 4.05 -7.10 35.72
C SER A 212 5.29 -7.38 36.58
N ASP A 213 6.42 -6.71 36.28
CA ASP A 213 7.71 -6.94 36.96
C ASP A 213 8.24 -8.39 36.84
N LEU A 214 7.69 -9.21 35.94
CA LEU A 214 8.17 -10.58 35.70
C LEU A 214 9.61 -10.60 35.19
N VAL A 215 10.06 -9.53 34.51
CA VAL A 215 11.43 -9.37 34.01
C VAL A 215 12.52 -9.36 35.08
N ARG A 216 12.16 -9.29 36.38
CA ARG A 216 13.12 -9.48 37.48
C ARG A 216 13.72 -10.89 37.50
N PHE A 217 13.01 -11.87 36.95
CA PHE A 217 13.49 -13.25 36.84
C PHE A 217 14.28 -13.43 35.54
N PRO A 218 15.45 -14.11 35.57
CA PRO A 218 16.33 -14.22 34.39
C PRO A 218 15.66 -14.76 33.13
N PHE A 219 14.83 -15.79 33.27
CA PHE A 219 14.11 -16.39 32.14
C PHE A 219 13.20 -15.38 31.42
N PHE A 220 12.40 -14.63 32.19
CA PHE A 220 11.50 -13.61 31.63
C PHE A 220 12.25 -12.39 31.11
N ASN A 221 13.40 -12.05 31.70
CA ASN A 221 14.28 -10.99 31.20
C ASN A 221 14.82 -11.31 29.79
N TRP A 222 15.36 -12.53 29.60
CA TRP A 222 15.79 -13.01 28.29
C TRP A 222 14.64 -13.08 27.29
N THR A 223 13.48 -13.59 27.72
CA THR A 223 12.27 -13.65 26.89
C THR A 223 11.84 -12.26 26.44
N TYR A 224 11.79 -11.29 27.35
CA TYR A 224 11.48 -9.90 27.04
C TYR A 224 12.46 -9.31 26.02
N SER A 225 13.77 -9.52 26.23
CA SER A 225 14.81 -9.00 25.34
C SER A 225 14.71 -9.58 23.92
N LEU A 226 14.45 -10.88 23.82
CA LEU A 226 14.21 -11.56 22.54
C LEU A 226 12.93 -11.07 21.86
N LEU A 227 11.86 -10.79 22.62
CA LEU A 227 10.64 -10.21 22.08
C LEU A 227 10.89 -8.80 21.52
N VAL A 228 11.65 -7.94 22.21
CA VAL A 228 12.00 -6.60 21.71
C VAL A 228 12.81 -6.69 20.42
N LEU A 229 13.77 -7.60 20.33
CA LEU A 229 14.51 -7.88 19.09
C LEU A 229 13.58 -8.36 17.97
N LEU A 230 12.72 -9.33 18.26
CA LEU A 230 11.74 -9.85 17.31
C LEU A 230 10.83 -8.73 16.77
N LEU A 231 10.35 -7.83 17.64
CA LEU A 231 9.50 -6.71 17.25
C LEU A 231 10.20 -5.75 16.28
N ALA A 232 11.48 -5.45 16.52
CA ALA A 232 12.28 -4.64 15.59
C ALA A 232 12.43 -5.33 14.22
N LEU A 233 12.70 -6.63 14.20
CA LEU A 233 12.81 -7.41 12.95
C LEU A 233 11.48 -7.50 12.21
N LEU A 234 10.37 -7.75 12.93
CA LEU A 234 9.03 -7.81 12.36
C LEU A 234 8.61 -6.48 11.74
N VAL A 235 8.87 -5.36 12.41
CA VAL A 235 8.51 -4.03 11.88
C VAL A 235 9.34 -3.65 10.66
N MET A 236 10.63 -4.02 10.64
CA MET A 236 11.48 -3.87 9.46
C MET A 236 10.98 -4.75 8.30
N GLY A 237 10.58 -5.99 8.57
CA GLY A 237 9.98 -6.88 7.58
C GLY A 237 8.67 -6.35 7.00
N LEU A 238 7.81 -5.77 7.84
CA LEU A 238 6.59 -5.07 7.41
C LEU A 238 6.91 -3.87 6.51
N GLY A 239 7.95 -3.09 6.84
CA GLY A 239 8.47 -2.00 6.03
C GLY A 239 8.97 -2.48 4.67
N TYR A 240 9.74 -3.57 4.64
CA TYR A 240 10.23 -4.21 3.42
C TYR A 240 9.08 -4.69 2.52
N LEU A 241 8.11 -5.43 3.07
CA LEU A 241 6.92 -5.85 2.33
C LEU A 241 6.10 -4.66 1.84
N GLY A 242 6.03 -3.57 2.63
CA GLY A 242 5.45 -2.30 2.21
C GLY A 242 6.15 -1.72 0.98
N GLY A 243 7.48 -1.64 1.03
CA GLY A 243 8.31 -1.18 -0.07
C GLY A 243 8.16 -2.03 -1.33
N GLN A 244 8.09 -3.37 -1.21
CA GLN A 244 7.92 -4.26 -2.36
C GLN A 244 6.58 -4.10 -3.09
N MET A 245 5.53 -3.59 -2.41
CA MET A 245 4.26 -3.27 -3.08
C MET A 245 4.36 -2.01 -3.94
N VAL A 246 5.27 -1.10 -3.60
CA VAL A 246 5.47 0.16 -4.35
C VAL A 246 6.59 0.01 -5.39
N PHE A 247 7.66 -0.69 -5.02
CA PHE A 247 8.89 -0.90 -5.79
C PHE A 247 9.25 -2.39 -5.78
N PRO A 248 8.56 -3.24 -6.56
CA PRO A 248 8.84 -4.67 -6.60
C PRO A 248 10.23 -4.94 -7.19
N THR A 249 11.08 -5.65 -6.45
CA THR A 249 12.45 -5.99 -6.90
C THR A 249 12.56 -7.41 -7.45
N THR A 250 11.50 -8.21 -7.34
CA THR A 250 11.45 -9.57 -7.90
C THR A 250 10.26 -9.72 -8.85
N VAL A 251 10.50 -10.34 -10.00
CA VAL A 251 9.43 -10.78 -10.91
C VAL A 251 8.85 -12.08 -10.33
N HIS A 252 7.87 -11.99 -9.44
CA HIS A 252 7.16 -13.18 -8.99
C HIS A 252 6.30 -13.70 -10.14
N ARG A 253 6.76 -14.79 -10.80
CA ARG A 253 5.90 -15.63 -11.65
C ARG A 253 4.81 -16.19 -10.75
N ASP A 254 3.61 -15.62 -10.83
CA ASP A 254 2.46 -16.10 -10.09
C ASP A 254 2.18 -17.54 -10.54
N LYS A 255 2.42 -18.50 -9.64
CA LYS A 255 2.13 -19.92 -9.89
C LYS A 255 0.64 -20.24 -9.68
N ASP A 256 -0.13 -19.29 -9.18
CA ASP A 256 -1.54 -19.46 -8.78
C ASP A 256 -2.53 -18.86 -9.79
N ALA A 257 -2.09 -18.50 -11.00
CA ALA A 257 -3.00 -18.25 -12.12
C ALA A 257 -3.39 -19.58 -12.78
N ARG A 258 -4.20 -20.38 -12.08
CA ARG A 258 -4.98 -21.49 -12.63
C ARG A 258 -6.37 -21.50 -11.99
#